data_AF-A0A6A6N5V0-F1
#
_entry.id   AF-A0A6A6N5V0-F1
#
_cell.length_a   1.000
_cell.length_b   1.000
_cell.length_c   1.000
_cell.angle_alpha   90.00
_cell.angle_beta   90.00
_cell.angle_gamma   90.00
#
_symmetry.space_group_name_H-M   'P 1'
#
loop_
_entity.id
_entity.type
_entity.pdbx_description
1 polymer ?
#
loop_
_entity_poly.entity_id
_entity_poly.type
_entity_poly.pdbx_seq_one_letter_code
_entity_poly.pdbx_strand_id
1 'polypeptide(L)'
;MSPMKRGRTHESDRQSLQHSNALDKILSDADVKYRLAYPTDSYRSGAIPIPQGQHSVQFQATYTENIQQRYDLRLSVRNNVNDRNRRPEIVGRDWLRFVREKHLKSGDRIILTKEVDEANAVRYSIRAQTRLFGQWITIP
;
A
#
# COMPACT_ATOMS: atom_id res chain seq x y z
N MET A 1 -47.76 -22.14 32.14
CA MET A 1 -47.06 -22.71 30.96
C MET A 1 -47.05 -21.64 29.88
N SER A 2 -45.89 -21.05 29.60
CA SER A 2 -45.70 -20.01 28.58
C SER A 2 -44.74 -20.53 27.51
N PRO A 3 -44.96 -20.28 26.21
CA PRO A 3 -44.05 -20.74 25.18
C PRO A 3 -42.80 -19.83 25.10
N MET A 4 -41.65 -20.49 25.08
CA MET A 4 -40.31 -19.92 24.94
C MET A 4 -40.14 -19.35 23.52
N LYS A 5 -39.89 -18.03 23.41
CA LYS A 5 -39.53 -17.41 22.12
C LYS A 5 -38.15 -17.93 21.70
N ARG A 6 -38.10 -18.58 20.54
CA ARG A 6 -36.86 -18.95 19.84
C ARG A 6 -36.05 -17.68 19.57
N GLY A 7 -34.97 -17.52 20.32
CA GLY A 7 -33.91 -16.56 20.03
C GLY A 7 -33.22 -16.95 18.73
N ARG A 8 -33.26 -16.00 17.81
CA ARG A 8 -32.77 -16.06 16.44
C ARG A 8 -31.23 -16.12 16.48
N THR A 9 -30.64 -17.08 15.78
CA THR A 9 -29.19 -17.15 15.52
C THR A 9 -28.74 -15.83 14.90
N HIS A 10 -27.94 -15.05 15.62
CA HIS A 10 -27.23 -13.90 15.06
C HIS A 10 -25.96 -14.40 14.38
N GLU A 11 -26.12 -14.86 13.15
CA GLU A 11 -25.03 -15.01 12.19
C GLU A 11 -25.03 -13.74 11.35
N SER A 12 -24.22 -12.73 11.75
CA SER A 12 -23.74 -11.62 10.91
C SER A 12 -22.95 -10.61 11.74
N ASP A 13 -21.88 -11.03 12.42
CA ASP A 13 -20.78 -10.12 12.74
C ASP A 13 -19.87 -10.06 11.51
N ARG A 14 -20.24 -9.22 10.53
CA ARG A 14 -19.31 -8.80 9.48
C ARG A 14 -18.40 -7.74 10.08
N GLN A 15 -17.30 -8.21 10.63
CA GLN A 15 -16.19 -7.48 11.24
C GLN A 15 -15.67 -6.39 10.29
N SER A 16 -15.62 -5.14 10.75
CA SER A 16 -15.24 -3.99 9.93
C SER A 16 -13.72 -3.81 9.90
N LEU A 17 -13.07 -4.26 8.84
CA LEU A 17 -11.67 -3.96 8.56
C LEU A 17 -11.50 -2.47 8.25
N GLN A 18 -10.51 -1.80 8.84
CA GLN A 18 -10.13 -0.45 8.44
C GLN A 18 -9.19 -0.53 7.23
N HIS A 19 -9.68 -0.09 6.08
CA HIS A 19 -8.91 0.00 4.84
C HIS A 19 -8.56 1.46 4.55
N SER A 20 -7.28 1.74 4.29
CA SER A 20 -6.82 3.06 3.86
C SER A 20 -5.81 2.96 2.72
N ASN A 21 -5.88 3.89 1.77
CA ASN A 21 -4.86 4.00 0.74
C ASN A 21 -3.60 4.63 1.37
N ALA A 22 -2.54 3.85 1.47
CA ALA A 22 -1.22 4.36 1.84
C ALA A 22 -0.56 5.10 0.67
N LEU A 23 -0.78 4.66 -0.57
CA LEU A 23 -0.36 5.36 -1.77
C LEU A 23 -1.36 5.13 -2.88
N ASP A 24 -1.64 6.19 -3.63
CA ASP A 24 -2.42 6.14 -4.87
C ASP A 24 -1.81 7.16 -5.83
N LYS A 25 -1.13 6.67 -6.87
CA LYS A 25 -0.27 7.52 -7.70
C LYS A 25 -0.17 7.01 -9.13
N ILE A 26 -0.15 7.95 -10.08
CA ILE A 26 0.27 7.71 -11.47
C ILE A 26 1.80 7.81 -11.55
N LEU A 27 2.43 6.78 -12.10
CA LEU A 27 3.87 6.62 -12.18
C LEU A 27 4.49 7.59 -13.20
N SER A 28 5.52 8.30 -12.75
CA SER A 28 6.45 9.02 -13.60
C SER A 28 7.56 8.11 -14.10
N ASP A 29 8.31 8.59 -15.09
CA ASP A 29 9.56 7.97 -15.56
C ASP A 29 10.54 7.64 -14.42
N ALA A 30 10.69 8.55 -13.45
CA ALA A 30 11.59 8.36 -12.32
C ALA A 30 11.12 7.23 -11.40
N ASP A 31 9.80 7.06 -11.24
CA ASP A 31 9.22 6.00 -10.43
C ASP A 31 9.56 4.63 -11.02
N VAL A 32 9.44 4.49 -12.34
CA VAL A 32 9.72 3.24 -13.06
C VAL A 32 11.23 2.96 -13.14
N LYS A 33 12.06 3.98 -13.39
CA LYS A 33 13.50 3.80 -13.62
C LYS A 33 14.32 3.65 -12.35
N TYR A 34 13.91 4.29 -11.25
CA TYR A 34 14.77 4.45 -10.08
C TYR A 34 14.09 4.08 -8.76
N ARG A 35 13.05 4.83 -8.38
CA ARG A 35 12.42 4.75 -7.05
C ARG A 35 11.07 5.43 -7.05
N LEU A 36 10.11 4.84 -6.34
CA LEU A 36 8.76 5.37 -6.26
C LEU A 36 8.73 6.54 -5.26
N ALA A 37 8.57 7.76 -5.76
CA ALA A 37 8.34 8.90 -4.88
C ALA A 37 7.01 8.73 -4.16
N TYR A 38 7.07 8.72 -2.83
CA TYR A 38 5.93 8.54 -1.95
C TYR A 38 5.28 9.90 -1.69
N PRO A 39 3.95 10.04 -1.82
CA PRO A 39 3.28 11.32 -1.60
C PRO A 39 3.53 11.88 -0.20
N THR A 40 3.85 13.17 -0.11
CA THR A 40 4.11 13.84 1.17
C THR A 40 2.89 13.83 2.08
N ASP A 41 1.68 13.92 1.54
CA ASP A 41 0.45 13.89 2.34
C ASP A 41 0.20 12.50 2.94
N SER A 42 0.42 11.43 2.17
CA SER A 42 0.41 10.04 2.67
C SER A 42 1.45 9.79 3.77
N TYR A 43 2.58 10.52 3.72
CA TYR A 43 3.60 10.44 4.76
C TYR A 43 3.18 11.19 6.02
N ARG A 44 2.62 12.40 5.87
CA ARG A 44 2.12 13.23 6.98
C ARG A 44 0.96 12.59 7.72
N SER A 45 0.08 11.86 7.02
CA SER A 45 -1.02 11.12 7.65
C SER A 45 -0.57 9.86 8.41
N GLY A 46 0.70 9.48 8.30
CA GLY A 46 1.24 8.31 9.00
C GLY A 46 0.74 6.97 8.45
N ALA A 47 0.33 6.91 7.17
CA ALA A 47 -0.16 5.68 6.57
C ALA A 47 0.88 4.54 6.68
N ILE A 48 2.16 4.85 6.47
CA ILE A 48 3.30 3.95 6.75
C ILE A 48 4.21 4.64 7.77
N PRO A 49 4.14 4.27 9.06
CA PRO A 49 4.92 4.93 10.09
C PRO A 49 6.38 4.51 10.02
N ILE A 50 7.29 5.49 10.02
CA ILE A 50 8.72 5.26 10.27
C ILE A 50 8.93 5.38 11.79
N PRO A 51 9.53 4.37 12.45
CA PRO A 51 9.79 4.43 13.88
C PRO A 51 10.60 5.67 14.28
N GLN A 52 10.34 6.20 15.48
CA GLN A 52 11.08 7.36 15.98
C GLN A 52 12.59 7.09 16.01
N GLY A 53 13.37 8.08 15.58
CA GLY A 53 14.83 7.97 15.48
C GLY A 53 15.33 7.18 14.26
N GLN A 54 14.44 6.59 13.46
CA GLN A 54 14.78 5.92 12.21
C GLN A 54 14.56 6.83 11.00
N HIS A 55 15.23 6.51 9.90
CA HIS A 55 15.08 7.20 8.61
C HIS A 55 14.39 6.34 7.54
N SER A 56 14.12 5.08 7.87
CA SER A 56 13.43 4.17 6.96
C SER A 56 12.68 3.09 7.72
N VAL A 57 11.70 2.49 7.06
CA VAL A 57 10.99 1.30 7.52
C VAL A 57 10.88 0.32 6.36
N GLN A 58 11.07 -0.97 6.67
CA GLN A 58 10.82 -2.06 5.73
C GLN A 58 9.46 -2.68 6.04
N PHE A 59 8.69 -2.98 5.01
CA PHE A 59 7.38 -3.62 5.13
C PHE A 59 7.15 -4.51 3.91
N GLN A 60 6.46 -5.62 4.12
CA GLN A 60 6.09 -6.53 3.04
C GLN A 60 4.73 -6.13 2.47
N ALA A 61 4.65 -6.04 1.15
CA ALA A 61 3.40 -5.85 0.42
C ALA A 61 3.08 -7.10 -0.42
N THR A 62 1.84 -7.56 -0.34
CA THR A 62 1.34 -8.70 -1.11
C THR A 62 0.64 -8.21 -2.37
N TYR A 63 0.84 -8.87 -3.51
CA TYR A 63 0.13 -8.52 -4.74
C TYR A 63 -1.35 -8.88 -4.66
N THR A 64 -2.23 -7.96 -5.06
CA THR A 64 -3.69 -8.18 -4.92
C THR A 64 -4.20 -9.33 -5.77
N GLU A 65 -3.64 -9.55 -6.96
CA GLU A 65 -4.09 -10.62 -7.85
C GLU A 65 -3.44 -11.98 -7.55
N ASN A 66 -2.33 -11.99 -6.79
CA ASN A 66 -1.66 -13.22 -6.40
C ASN A 66 -0.94 -13.07 -5.06
N ILE A 67 -1.52 -13.63 -4.01
CA ILE A 67 -1.00 -13.49 -2.64
C ILE A 67 0.35 -14.17 -2.38
N GLN A 68 0.81 -15.02 -3.30
CA GLN A 68 2.14 -15.64 -3.25
C GLN A 68 3.22 -14.67 -3.73
N GLN A 69 2.86 -13.66 -4.53
CA GLN A 69 3.77 -12.61 -4.95
C GLN A 69 3.89 -11.56 -3.84
N ARG A 70 5.07 -11.49 -3.23
CA ARG A 70 5.38 -10.62 -2.10
C ARG A 70 6.58 -9.76 -2.43
N TYR A 71 6.55 -8.52 -1.96
CA TYR A 71 7.58 -7.52 -2.22
C TYR A 71 7.98 -6.86 -0.89
N ASP A 72 9.25 -6.97 -0.54
CA ASP A 72 9.80 -6.35 0.66
C ASP A 72 10.22 -4.92 0.33
N LEU A 73 9.28 -4.00 0.50
CA LEU A 73 9.46 -2.59 0.17
C LEU A 73 10.11 -1.84 1.33
N ARG A 74 10.88 -0.79 1.01
CA ARG A 74 11.47 0.10 2.00
C ARG A 74 11.04 1.54 1.74
N LEU A 75 10.31 2.13 2.68
CA LEU A 75 10.06 3.57 2.69
C LEU A 75 11.23 4.26 3.40
N SER A 76 11.85 5.24 2.74
CA SER A 76 12.99 5.99 3.27
C SER A 76 12.76 7.49 3.16
N VAL A 77 13.20 8.24 4.16
CA VAL A 77 13.22 9.69 4.18
C VAL A 77 14.68 10.12 4.30
N ARG A 78 15.16 10.92 3.34
CA ARG A 78 16.52 11.45 3.40
C ARG A 78 16.68 12.36 4.62
N ASN A 79 17.71 12.09 5.40
CA ASN A 79 18.05 12.90 6.56
C ASN A 79 18.92 14.09 6.12
N ASN A 80 18.31 15.10 5.50
CA ASN A 80 19.00 16.36 5.26
C ASN A 80 18.35 17.43 6.15
N VAL A 81 19.10 17.87 7.17
CA VAL A 81 18.62 18.80 8.23
C VAL A 81 18.13 20.13 7.65
N ASN A 82 18.57 20.47 6.43
CA ASN A 82 18.19 21.68 5.70
C ASN A 82 17.04 21.48 4.69
N ASP A 83 16.53 20.26 4.50
CA ASP A 83 15.47 20.01 3.53
C ASP A 83 14.10 20.16 4.17
N ARG A 84 13.52 21.37 4.02
CA ARG A 84 12.14 21.68 4.40
C ARG A 84 11.12 20.82 3.65
N ASN A 85 11.53 20.14 2.56
CA ASN A 85 10.72 19.22 1.78
C ASN A 85 11.27 17.80 1.91
N ARG A 86 11.04 17.16 3.07
CA ARG A 86 11.23 15.71 3.21
C ARG A 86 10.47 14.99 2.09
N ARG A 87 11.22 14.44 1.13
CA ARG A 87 10.70 13.64 0.01
C ARG A 87 10.85 12.16 0.36
N PRO A 88 9.81 11.53 0.93
CA PRO A 88 9.84 10.09 1.18
C PRO A 88 9.86 9.34 -0.16
N GLU A 89 10.62 8.26 -0.21
CA GLU A 89 10.80 7.44 -1.41
C GLU A 89 10.70 5.97 -1.02
N ILE A 90 9.91 5.19 -1.76
CA ILE A 90 9.97 3.72 -1.73
C ILE A 90 11.15 3.31 -2.61
N VAL A 91 12.13 2.66 -1.98
CA VAL A 91 13.42 2.30 -2.57
C VAL A 91 13.70 0.81 -2.40
N GLY A 92 14.70 0.32 -3.12
CA GLY A 92 15.23 -1.04 -2.95
C GLY A 92 14.98 -1.95 -4.16
N ARG A 93 15.52 -3.17 -4.08
CA ARG A 93 15.50 -4.14 -5.19
C ARG A 93 14.09 -4.62 -5.52
N ASP A 94 13.22 -4.74 -4.53
CA ASP A 94 11.89 -5.31 -4.72
C ASP A 94 10.91 -4.36 -5.39
N TRP A 95 11.10 -3.03 -5.27
CA TRP A 95 10.37 -2.07 -6.10
C TRP A 95 10.71 -2.25 -7.58
N LEU A 96 11.99 -2.27 -7.94
CA LEU A 96 12.39 -2.45 -9.34
C LEU A 96 12.12 -3.87 -9.84
N ARG A 97 12.10 -4.88 -8.96
CA ARG A 97 11.63 -6.23 -9.29
C ARG A 97 10.16 -6.20 -9.67
N PHE A 98 9.31 -5.60 -8.85
CA PHE A 98 7.88 -5.43 -9.13
C PHE A 98 7.63 -4.70 -10.46
N VAL A 99 8.34 -3.59 -10.70
CA VAL A 99 8.28 -2.85 -11.98
C VAL A 99 8.56 -3.75 -13.18
N ARG A 100 9.61 -4.57 -13.11
CA ARG A 100 9.99 -5.48 -14.20
C ARG A 100 8.99 -6.62 -14.39
N GLU A 101 8.59 -7.28 -13.30
CA GLU A 101 7.65 -8.42 -13.34
C GLU A 101 6.26 -8.02 -13.85
N LYS A 102 5.81 -6.79 -13.53
CA LYS A 102 4.51 -6.26 -13.94
C LYS A 102 4.58 -5.39 -15.19
N HIS A 103 5.75 -5.30 -15.82
CA HIS A 103 6.00 -4.50 -17.03
C HIS A 103 5.49 -3.05 -16.91
N LEU A 104 5.68 -2.44 -15.73
CA LEU A 104 5.15 -1.12 -15.46
C LEU A 104 5.86 -0.06 -16.31
N LYS A 105 5.07 0.92 -16.76
CA LYS A 105 5.53 2.09 -17.52
C LYS A 105 5.01 3.38 -16.92
N SER A 106 5.61 4.51 -17.33
CA SER A 106 5.06 5.80 -16.94
C SER A 106 3.62 5.93 -17.46
N GLY A 107 2.75 6.48 -16.61
CA GLY A 107 1.30 6.56 -16.87
C GLY A 107 0.49 5.42 -16.25
N ASP A 108 1.12 4.31 -15.85
CA ASP A 108 0.44 3.30 -15.03
C ASP A 108 0.19 3.85 -13.61
N ARG A 109 -0.77 3.25 -12.90
CA ARG A 109 -1.18 3.66 -11.55
C ARG A 109 -0.83 2.57 -10.56
N ILE A 110 -0.24 2.97 -9.43
CA ILE A 110 0.00 2.10 -8.28
C ILE A 110 -0.91 2.49 -7.13
N ILE A 111 -1.47 1.47 -6.50
CA ILE A 111 -2.26 1.60 -5.28
C ILE A 111 -1.64 0.67 -4.24
N LEU A 112 -1.20 1.26 -3.12
CA LEU A 112 -0.75 0.54 -1.94
C LEU A 112 -1.80 0.75 -0.85
N THR A 113 -2.39 -0.34 -0.36
CA THR A 113 -3.41 -0.32 0.68
C THR A 113 -2.81 -0.79 1.98
N LYS A 114 -3.23 -0.16 3.08
CA LYS A 114 -2.99 -0.62 4.45
C LYS A 114 -4.30 -1.12 5.03
N GLU A 115 -4.23 -2.32 5.60
CA GLU A 115 -5.31 -2.93 6.38
C GLU A 115 -4.83 -3.09 7.81
N VAL A 116 -5.70 -2.78 8.76
CA VAL A 116 -5.49 -3.05 10.18
C VAL A 116 -6.62 -3.95 10.65
N ASP A 117 -6.27 -5.11 11.19
CA ASP A 117 -7.25 -6.02 11.80
C ASP A 117 -7.54 -5.67 13.26
N GLU A 118 -8.48 -6.39 13.87
CA GLU A 118 -8.89 -6.17 15.25
C GLU A 118 -7.76 -6.40 16.28
N ALA A 119 -6.75 -7.21 15.93
CA ALA A 119 -5.57 -7.43 16.75
C ALA A 119 -4.49 -6.34 16.54
N ASN A 120 -4.81 -5.28 15.79
CA ASN A 120 -3.88 -4.24 15.35
C ASN A 120 -2.75 -4.77 14.46
N ALA A 121 -2.89 -5.96 13.86
CA ALA A 121 -1.93 -6.45 12.90
C ALA A 121 -2.11 -5.67 11.58
N VAL A 122 -0.98 -5.21 11.04
CA VAL A 122 -0.95 -4.41 9.82
C VAL A 122 -0.61 -5.29 8.64
N ARG A 123 -1.42 -5.22 7.58
CA ARG A 123 -1.12 -5.83 6.28
C ARG A 123 -1.05 -4.76 5.19
N TYR A 124 -0.12 -4.95 4.27
CA TYR A 124 -0.02 -4.11 3.08
C TYR A 124 -0.29 -4.94 1.83
N SER A 125 -1.05 -4.36 0.91
CA SER A 125 -1.29 -4.94 -0.41
C SER A 125 -0.98 -3.92 -1.50
N ILE A 126 -0.41 -4.37 -2.61
CA ILE A 126 -0.04 -3.55 -3.76
C ILE A 126 -0.77 -4.03 -5.01
N ARG A 127 -1.32 -3.07 -5.76
CA ARG A 127 -1.99 -3.29 -7.04
C ARG A 127 -1.41 -2.34 -8.09
N ALA A 128 -1.23 -2.84 -9.30
CA ALA A 128 -0.90 -2.03 -10.46
C ALA A 128 -2.07 -1.98 -11.44
N GLN A 129 -2.30 -0.81 -12.04
CA GLN A 129 -3.33 -0.61 -13.05
C GLN A 129 -2.76 0.13 -14.24
N THR A 130 -3.18 -0.24 -15.44
CA THR A 130 -2.89 0.51 -16.66
C THR A 130 -4.16 1.15 -17.20
N ARG A 131 -4.02 2.19 -18.01
CA ARG A 131 -5.16 2.88 -18.61
C ARG A 131 -5.41 2.37 -20.03
N LEU A 132 -6.56 1.74 -20.24
CA LEU A 132 -7.02 1.25 -21.54
C LEU A 132 -8.42 1.80 -21.81
N PHE A 133 -8.63 2.41 -22.97
CA PHE A 133 -9.92 3.01 -23.37
C PHE A 133 -10.53 3.94 -22.31
N GLY A 134 -9.69 4.73 -21.64
CA GLY A 134 -10.10 5.66 -20.60
C GLY A 134 -10.32 5.05 -19.22
N GLN A 135 -10.34 3.72 -19.11
CA GLN A 135 -10.59 2.97 -17.87
C GLN A 135 -9.30 2.45 -17.25
N TRP A 136 -9.28 2.34 -15.92
CA TRP A 136 -8.18 1.70 -15.18
C TRP A 136 -8.44 0.20 -15.10
N ILE A 137 -7.51 -0.60 -15.62
CA ILE A 137 -7.58 -2.06 -15.62
C ILE A 137 -6.41 -2.60 -14.82
N THR A 138 -6.66 -3.58 -13.96
CA THR A 138 -5.61 -4.22 -13.16
C THR A 138 -4.64 -4.99 -14.06
N ILE A 139 -3.35 -4.83 -13.81
CA ILE A 139 -2.29 -5.61 -14.44
C ILE A 139 -2.20 -6.96 -13.71
N PRO A 140 -2.13 -8.13 -14.37
CA PRO A 140 -1.97 -9.42 -13.68
C PRO A 140 -0.61 -9.63 -13.02
#